data_AF-A0A1F6CE84-F1
#
_entry.id   AF-A0A1F6CE84-F1
#
_cell.length_a   1.000
_cell.length_b   1.000
_cell.length_c   1.000
_cell.angle_alpha   90.00
_cell.angle_beta   90.00
_cell.angle_gamma   90.00
#
_symmetry.space_group_name_H-M   'P 1'
#
loop_
_entity.id
_entity.type
_entity.pdbx_description
1 polymer ?
#
loop_
_entity_poly.entity_id
_entity_poly.type
_entity_poly.pdbx_seq_one_letter_code
_entity_poly.pdbx_strand_id
1 'polypeptide(L)' 'MQKLWHPTSGSLLVGETLLPGTVLQETDLYPSPNGRWESCPTPGDKVEEKSMTIWVRPATGWIKKKAS' A
#
# COMPACT_ATOMS: atom_id res chain seq x y z
N MET A 1 -2.18 11.35 6.67
CA MET A 1 -2.02 11.22 5.21
C MET A 1 -0.56 11.42 4.83
N GLN A 2 0.16 10.34 4.47
CA GLN A 2 1.57 10.39 4.05
C GLN A 2 1.68 10.16 2.54
N LYS A 3 2.71 10.76 1.94
CA LYS A 3 3.12 10.53 0.56
C LYS A 3 4.24 9.50 0.57
N LEU A 4 3.96 8.27 0.17
CA LEU A 4 4.92 7.18 0.14
C LEU A 4 5.41 6.99 -1.30
N TRP A 5 6.72 6.89 -1.47
CA TRP A 5 7.31 6.61 -2.78
C TRP A 5 7.51 5.11 -2.92
N HIS A 6 7.11 4.56 -4.07
CA HIS A 6 7.41 3.17 -4.40
C HIS A 6 8.94 2.97 -4.38
N PRO A 7 9.45 1.94 -3.71
CA PRO A 7 10.88 1.77 -3.49
C PRO A 7 11.69 1.61 -4.78
N THR A 8 11.13 0.97 -5.82
CA THR A 8 11.83 0.66 -7.09
C THR A 8 11.40 1.53 -8.28
N SER A 9 10.09 1.63 -8.56
CA SER A 9 9.55 2.44 -9.67
C SER A 9 9.48 3.95 -9.40
N GLY A 10 9.65 4.42 -8.16
CA GLY A 10 9.51 5.85 -7.83
C GLY A 10 8.09 6.39 -8.00
N SER A 11 7.06 5.55 -8.06
CA SER A 11 5.66 5.98 -8.14
C SER A 11 5.17 6.53 -6.79
N LEU A 12 4.51 7.69 -6.79
CA LEU A 12 3.94 8.28 -5.58
C LEU A 12 2.61 7.63 -5.22
N LEU A 13 2.53 7.06 -4.03
CA LEU A 13 1.30 6.57 -3.41
C LEU A 13 0.84 7.51 -2.31
N VAL A 14 -0.46 7.79 -2.26
CA VAL A 14 -1.09 8.57 -1.20
C VAL A 14 -1.95 7.63 -0.37
N GLY A 15 -1.59 7.44 0.89
CA GLY A 15 -2.27 6.49 1.77
C GLY A 15 -1.74 6.52 3.20
N GLU A 16 -2.13 5.53 3.98
CA GLU A 16 -1.69 5.33 5.35
C GLU A 16 -0.94 4.00 5.46
N THR A 17 0.30 4.05 5.95
CA THR A 17 1.07 2.84 6.27
C THR A 17 0.35 2.08 7.37
N LEU A 18 0.13 0.79 7.15
CA LEU A 18 -0.51 -0.06 8.13
C LEU A 18 0.48 -0.51 9.19
N LEU A 19 0.04 -0.49 10.44
CA LEU A 19 0.82 -0.92 11.58
C LEU A 19 0.67 -2.44 11.81
N PRO A 20 1.66 -3.09 12.43
CA PRO A 20 1.52 -4.48 12.88
C PRO A 20 0.22 -4.73 13.65
N GLY A 21 -0.40 -5.88 13.39
CA GLY A 21 -1.69 -6.26 13.98
C GLY A 21 -2.91 -5.70 13.25
N THR A 22 -2.75 -4.75 12.32
CA THR A 22 -3.85 -4.25 11.48
C THR A 22 -4.34 -5.36 10.54
N VAL A 23 -5.66 -5.52 10.43
CA VAL A 23 -6.27 -6.47 9.49
C VAL A 23 -6.20 -5.92 8.06
N LEU A 24 -5.66 -6.73 7.16
CA LEU A 24 -5.52 -6.45 5.75
C LEU A 24 -6.88 -6.52 5.05
N GLN A 25 -7.09 -5.57 4.13
CA GLN A 25 -8.25 -5.46 3.27
C GLN A 25 -7.83 -5.69 1.82
N GLU A 26 -8.78 -6.09 0.98
CA GLU A 26 -8.58 -6.34 -0.45
C GLU A 26 -7.99 -5.11 -1.19
N THR A 27 -8.30 -3.91 -0.71
CA THR A 27 -7.82 -2.64 -1.28
C THR A 27 -6.43 -2.22 -0.79
N ASP A 28 -5.87 -2.92 0.21
CA ASP A 28 -4.53 -2.60 0.72
C ASP A 28 -3.48 -3.01 -0.31
N LEU A 29 -2.41 -2.22 -0.35
CA LEU A 29 -1.34 -2.38 -1.33
C LEU A 29 -0.03 -2.74 -0.64
N TYR A 30 0.77 -3.57 -1.30
CA TYR A 30 2.14 -3.88 -0.90
C TYR A 30 3.11 -3.70 -2.08
N PRO A 31 4.39 -3.40 -1.83
CA PRO A 31 5.40 -3.34 -2.88
C PRO A 31 5.79 -4.76 -3.26
N SER A 32 5.34 -5.22 -4.43
CA SER A 32 5.64 -6.57 -4.88
C SER A 32 7.05 -6.67 -5.48
N PRO A 33 7.64 -7.88 -5.54
CA PRO A 33 8.98 -8.09 -6.11
C PRO A 33 9.11 -7.69 -7.57
N ASN A 34 8.01 -7.56 -8.32
CA ASN A 34 8.05 -7.14 -9.73
C ASN A 34 8.19 -5.61 -9.90
N GLY A 35 8.32 -4.88 -8.79
CA GLY A 35 8.50 -3.43 -8.79
C GLY A 35 7.20 -2.64 -8.98
N ARG A 36 6.04 -3.23 -8.66
CA ARG A 36 4.72 -2.58 -8.68
C ARG A 36 4.07 -2.63 -7.30
N TRP A 37 3.17 -1.69 -7.05
CA TRP A 37 2.20 -1.85 -5.96
C TRP A 37 1.12 -2.82 -6.40
N GLU A 38 0.88 -3.85 -5.59
CA GLU A 38 -0.15 -4.86 -5.84
C GLU A 38 -1.15 -4.95 -4.69
N SER A 39 -2.37 -5.36 -5.02
CA SER A 39 -3.44 -5.59 -4.05
C SER A 39 -3.10 -6.73 -3.10
N CYS A 40 -3.65 -6.66 -1.89
CA CYS A 40 -3.49 -7.67 -0.87
C CYS A 40 -3.94 -9.05 -1.39
N PRO A 41 -3.03 -10.06 -1.42
CA PRO A 41 -3.36 -11.40 -1.86
C PRO A 41 -4.04 -12.21 -0.74
N THR A 42 -3.93 -11.78 0.52
CA THR A 42 -4.52 -12.46 1.69
C THR A 42 -5.34 -11.51 2.58
N PRO A 43 -6.49 -11.00 2.10
CA PRO A 43 -7.38 -10.18 2.92
C PRO A 43 -7.86 -10.95 4.16
N GLY A 44 -7.93 -10.28 5.30
CA GLY A 44 -8.31 -10.87 6.59
C GLY A 44 -7.13 -11.26 7.49
N ASP A 45 -5.94 -11.43 6.92
CA ASP A 45 -4.71 -11.62 7.70
C ASP A 45 -4.30 -10.32 8.40
N LYS A 46 -3.46 -10.44 9.43
CA LYS A 46 -2.89 -9.28 10.13
C LYS A 46 -1.51 -8.96 9.60
N VAL A 47 -1.18 -7.67 9.53
CA VAL A 47 0.20 -7.22 9.29
C VAL A 47 1.11 -7.81 10.37
N GLU A 48 2.10 -8.59 9.95
CA GLU A 48 3.07 -9.17 10.88
C GLU A 48 4.07 -8.12 11.38
N GLU A 49 4.40 -8.18 12.67
CA GLU A 49 5.32 -7.24 13.32
C GLU A 49 6.76 -7.32 12.79
N LYS A 50 7.15 -8.46 12.23
CA LYS A 50 8.51 -8.70 11.69
C LYS A 50 8.57 -8.76 10.17
N SER A 51 7.48 -8.46 9.47
CA SER A 51 7.51 -8.44 8.00
C SER A 51 8.28 -7.24 7.50
N MET A 52 9.18 -7.46 6.54
CA MET A 52 9.81 -6.37 5.79
C MET A 52 8.87 -5.75 4.75
N THR A 53 7.65 -6.29 4.62
CA THR A 53 6.66 -5.82 3.65
C THR A 53 5.91 -4.62 4.21
N ILE A 54 6.01 -3.50 3.52
CA ILE A 54 5.27 -2.28 3.86
C ILE A 54 3.86 -2.39 3.28
N TRP A 55 2.85 -2.41 4.14
CA TRP A 55 1.46 -2.37 3.73
C TRP A 55 0.92 -0.95 3.78
N VAL A 56 0.14 -0.56 2.77
CA VAL A 56 -0.46 0.77 2.68
C VAL A 56 -1.93 0.66 2.34
N ARG A 57 -2.77 1.33 3.10
CA ARG A 57 -4.18 1.52 2.75
C ARG A 57 -4.35 2.81 1.97
N PRO A 58 -4.79 2.76 0.70
CA PRO A 58 -5.11 3.97 -0.05
C PRO A 58 -6.16 4.78 0.70
N ALA A 59 -5.93 6.08 0.88
CA ALA A 59 -6.99 6.95 1.40
C ALA A 59 -8.14 6.96 0.38
N THR A 60 -9.39 6.83 0.82
CA THR A 60 -10.58 6.93 -0.04
C THR A 60 -10.61 8.30 -0.69
N GLY A 61 -10.02 8.39 -1.88
CA GLY A 61 -9.67 9.65 -2.53
C GLY A 61 -8.56 9.41 -3.54
N TRP A 62 -8.84 8.57 -4.54
CA TRP A 62 -8.01 8.51 -5.73
C TRP A 62 -7.93 9.93 -6.31
N ILE A 63 -6.80 10.60 -6.17
CA ILE A 63 -6.53 11.78 -6.99
C ILE A 63 -6.25 11.24 -8.38
N LYS A 64 -7.32 11.03 -9.17
CA LYS A 64 -7.17 10.92 -10.62
C LYS A 64 -6.42 12.18 -11.03
N LYS A 65 -5.20 12.06 -11.57
CA LYS A 65 -4.62 13.12 -12.38
C LYS A 65 -5.69 13.48 -13.40
N LYS A 66 -6.26 14.69 -13.32
CA LYS A 66 -6.87 15.28 -14.50
C LYS A 66 -5.75 15.37 -15.52
N ALA A 67 -5.86 14.60 -16.60
CA ALA A 67 -5.12 14.90 -17.80
C ALA A 67 -5.61 16.29 -18.25
N SER A 68 -4.74 17.29 -18.11
CA SER A 68 -4.83 18.54 -18.86
C SER A 68 -4.08 18.39 -20.16
#